data_AF-A0A7L1UF30-F1
#
_entry.id   AF-A0A7L1UF30-F1
#
_cell.length_a   1.000
_cell.length_b   1.000
_cell.length_c   1.000
_cell.angle_alpha   90.00
_cell.angle_beta   90.00
_cell.angle_gamma   90.00
#
_symmetry.space_group_name_H-M   'P 1'
#
loop_
_entity.id
_entity.type
_entity.pdbx_description
1 polymer ?
#
loop_
_entity_poly.entity_id
_entity_poly.type
_entity_poly.pdbx_seq_one_letter_code
_entity_poly.pdbx_strand_id
1 'polypeptide(L)'
;QRYCQDTYRGQLASVHSAARNQELQKLVQTYNIILSPWIGAVTSCRAGQWQSYWEDSSPWNYANWAPAHPLRVVTTCTTLSVRDGLWRSRFCFQLRPFICQY
;
A
#
# COMPACT_ATOMS: atom_id res chain seq x y z
N GLN A 1 -4.79 11.16 1.80
CA GLN A 1 -5.36 10.09 0.97
C GLN A 1 -6.35 10.57 -0.10
N ARG A 2 -7.12 11.66 0.11
CA ARG A 2 -8.13 12.10 -0.88
C ARG A 2 -7.59 12.63 -2.22
N TYR A 3 -6.30 12.95 -2.34
CA TYR A 3 -5.74 13.52 -3.57
C TYR A 3 -6.02 12.67 -4.84
N CYS A 4 -5.92 11.34 -4.77
CA CYS A 4 -6.24 10.47 -5.91
C CYS A 4 -7.74 10.56 -6.31
N GLN A 5 -8.62 10.67 -5.31
CA GLN A 5 -10.07 10.80 -5.52
C GLN A 5 -10.42 12.18 -6.05
N ASP A 6 -9.87 13.23 -5.46
CA ASP A 6 -10.18 14.63 -5.77
C ASP A 6 -9.62 15.04 -7.15
N THR A 7 -8.43 14.55 -7.51
CA THR A 7 -7.73 14.98 -8.74
C THR A 7 -8.03 14.07 -9.93
N TYR A 8 -8.10 12.75 -9.70
CA TYR A 8 -8.17 11.75 -10.77
C TYR A 8 -9.44 10.90 -10.73
N ARG A 9 -10.36 11.14 -9.77
CA ARG A 9 -11.49 10.25 -9.47
C ARG A 9 -11.06 8.79 -9.25
N GLY A 10 -9.81 8.60 -8.84
CA GLY A 10 -9.18 7.32 -8.60
C GLY A 10 -8.96 7.06 -7.12
N GLN A 11 -8.24 6.00 -6.80
CA GLN A 11 -7.94 5.59 -5.43
C GLN A 11 -6.46 5.23 -5.29
N LEU A 12 -5.98 5.04 -4.07
CA LEU A 12 -4.63 4.51 -3.89
C LEU A 12 -4.56 3.10 -4.50
N ALA A 13 -3.39 2.76 -5.06
CA ALA A 13 -3.21 1.51 -5.79
C ALA A 13 -3.48 0.28 -4.91
N SER A 14 -4.33 -0.62 -5.39
CA SER A 14 -4.51 -1.97 -4.85
C SER A 14 -3.74 -2.99 -5.67
N VAL A 15 -3.38 -4.11 -5.05
CA VAL A 15 -2.52 -5.11 -5.66
C VAL A 15 -3.14 -6.49 -5.49
N HIS A 16 -3.54 -7.07 -6.61
CA HIS A 16 -4.24 -8.36 -6.67
C HIS A 16 -3.43 -9.49 -7.29
N SER A 17 -2.19 -9.22 -7.70
CA SER A 17 -1.30 -10.20 -8.32
C SER A 17 0.16 -9.83 -8.18
N ALA A 18 1.03 -10.84 -8.30
CA ALA A 18 2.48 -10.63 -8.34
C ALA A 18 2.91 -9.78 -9.56
N ALA A 19 2.25 -9.97 -10.70
CA ALA A 19 2.50 -9.16 -11.90
C ALA A 19 2.23 -7.68 -11.65
N ARG A 20 1.09 -7.34 -11.05
CA ARG A 20 0.75 -5.96 -10.67
C ARG A 20 1.74 -5.39 -9.66
N ASN A 21 2.16 -6.18 -8.67
CA ASN A 21 3.17 -5.76 -7.69
C ASN A 21 4.50 -5.40 -8.36
N GLN A 22 4.93 -6.24 -9.32
CA GLN A 22 6.18 -6.05 -10.05
C GLN A 22 6.11 -4.84 -10.99
N GLU A 23 4.97 -4.61 -11.65
CA GLU A 23 4.74 -3.39 -12.44
C GLU A 23 4.90 -2.13 -11.59
N LEU A 24 4.24 -2.09 -10.42
CA LEU A 24 4.34 -0.94 -9.51
C LEU A 24 5.78 -0.76 -9.00
N GLN A 25 6.48 -1.85 -8.68
CA GLN A 25 7.88 -1.78 -8.28
C GLN A 25 8.75 -1.17 -9.39
N LYS A 26 8.60 -1.65 -10.63
CA LYS A 26 9.33 -1.11 -11.79
C LYS A 26 9.01 0.36 -12.02
N LEU A 27 7.73 0.76 -11.93
CA LEU A 27 7.31 2.15 -12.07
C LEU A 27 8.08 3.05 -11.08
N VAL A 28 8.12 2.65 -9.81
CA VAL A 28 8.77 3.41 -8.74
C VAL A 28 10.30 3.48 -8.94
N GLN A 29 10.90 2.43 -9.47
CA GLN A 29 12.31 2.41 -9.86
C GLN A 29 12.60 3.34 -11.05
N THR A 30 11.76 3.33 -12.09
CA THR A 30 11.91 4.19 -13.27
C THR A 30 11.88 5.68 -12.92
N TYR A 31 11.04 6.07 -11.96
CA TYR A 31 10.97 7.45 -11.48
C TYR A 31 12.03 7.81 -10.42
N ASN A 32 13.01 6.93 -10.17
CA ASN A 32 14.07 7.11 -9.17
C ASN A 32 13.53 7.52 -7.78
N ILE A 33 12.36 6.98 -7.42
CA ILE A 33 11.73 7.30 -6.14
C ILE A 33 12.55 6.62 -5.03
N ILE A 34 13.15 7.45 -4.16
CA ILE A 34 14.01 6.97 -3.06
C ILE A 34 13.17 6.42 -1.89
N LEU A 35 12.00 7.03 -1.64
CA LEU A 35 11.12 6.67 -0.53
C LEU A 35 10.03 5.68 -0.96
N SER A 36 9.88 4.57 -0.24
CA SER A 36 8.79 3.62 -0.44
C SER A 36 7.43 4.32 -0.47
N PRO A 37 6.69 4.28 -1.61
CA PRO A 37 5.42 4.97 -1.72
C PRO A 37 4.29 4.23 -1.01
N TRP A 38 3.25 4.98 -0.65
CA TRP A 38 1.99 4.45 -0.14
C TRP A 38 1.21 3.73 -1.23
N ILE A 39 0.65 2.57 -0.85
CA ILE A 39 -0.39 1.85 -1.58
C ILE A 39 -1.68 1.83 -0.73
N GLY A 40 -2.80 1.46 -1.32
CA GLY A 40 -4.12 1.58 -0.71
C GLY A 40 -4.43 0.58 0.40
N ALA A 41 -3.44 -0.15 0.93
CA ALA A 41 -3.65 -1.15 1.98
C ALA A 41 -3.52 -0.51 3.36
N VAL A 42 -4.51 -0.78 4.22
CA VAL A 42 -4.56 -0.36 5.62
C VAL A 42 -4.68 -1.60 6.50
N THR A 43 -3.93 -1.63 7.59
CA THR A 43 -4.07 -2.65 8.64
C THR A 43 -4.66 -1.99 9.89
N SER A 44 -5.81 -2.48 10.36
CA SER A 44 -6.45 -1.98 11.59
C SER A 44 -7.08 -3.11 12.39
N CYS A 45 -7.27 -2.89 13.70
CA CYS A 45 -8.03 -3.81 14.55
C CYS A 45 -9.54 -3.56 14.33
N ARG A 46 -10.26 -4.56 13.79
CA ARG A 46 -11.71 -4.54 13.60
C ARG A 46 -12.30 -5.72 14.38
N ALA A 47 -13.28 -5.44 15.24
CA ALA A 47 -13.92 -6.45 16.10
C ALA A 47 -12.91 -7.33 16.89
N GLY A 48 -11.84 -6.73 17.40
CA GLY A 48 -10.81 -7.44 18.18
C GLY A 48 -9.80 -8.24 17.34
N GLN A 49 -9.91 -8.21 16.00
CA GLN A 49 -8.99 -8.88 15.11
C GLN A 49 -8.23 -7.90 14.21
N TRP A 50 -6.93 -8.11 14.07
CA TRP A 50 -6.12 -7.35 13.13
C TRP A 50 -6.33 -7.83 11.72
N GLN A 51 -6.84 -6.95 10.86
CA GLN A 51 -7.14 -7.26 9.47
C GLN A 51 -6.51 -6.20 8.57
N SER A 52 -6.05 -6.65 7.39
CA SER A 52 -5.60 -5.77 6.31
C SER A 52 -6.66 -5.75 5.22
N TYR A 53 -6.93 -4.57 4.68
CA TYR A 53 -7.93 -4.35 3.64
C TYR A 53 -7.48 -3.22 2.73
N TRP A 54 -8.05 -3.20 1.53
CA TRP A 54 -7.84 -2.13 0.57
C TRP A 54 -8.89 -1.02 0.78
N GLU A 55 -8.48 0.23 0.64
CA GLU A 55 -9.39 1.38 0.75
C GLU A 55 -10.41 1.46 -0.41
N ASP A 56 -10.09 0.84 -1.54
CA ASP A 56 -10.99 0.73 -2.69
C ASP A 56 -12.10 -0.33 -2.50
N SER A 57 -12.11 -1.03 -1.37
CA SER A 57 -13.03 -2.14 -1.07
C SER A 57 -12.88 -3.35 -2.00
N SER A 58 -11.77 -3.43 -2.76
CA SER A 58 -11.43 -4.58 -3.57
C SER A 58 -11.08 -5.81 -2.70
N PRO A 59 -11.18 -7.03 -3.23
CA PRO A 59 -10.92 -8.24 -2.46
C PRO A 59 -9.46 -8.33 -2.00
N TRP A 60 -9.26 -8.70 -0.73
CA TRP A 60 -7.94 -9.00 -0.18
C TRP A 60 -7.50 -10.42 -0.59
N ASN A 61 -7.03 -10.58 -1.83
CA ASN A 61 -6.67 -11.88 -2.42
C ASN A 61 -5.16 -12.07 -2.67
N TYR A 62 -4.36 -11.03 -2.47
CA TYR A 62 -2.92 -11.06 -2.65
C TYR A 62 -2.24 -10.26 -1.55
N ALA A 63 -1.10 -10.75 -1.09
CA ALA A 63 -0.28 -10.09 -0.08
C ALA A 63 1.20 -10.36 -0.33
N ASN A 64 2.00 -9.30 -0.35
CA ASN A 64 3.46 -9.40 -0.51
C ASN A 64 4.21 -8.81 0.69
N TRP A 65 3.78 -9.17 1.90
CA TRP A 65 4.34 -8.61 3.14
C TRP A 65 5.81 -8.96 3.33
N ALA A 66 6.58 -7.99 3.81
CA ALA A 66 7.89 -8.27 4.37
C ALA A 66 7.78 -9.09 5.66
N PRO A 67 8.82 -9.85 6.04
CA PRO A 67 8.88 -10.50 7.34
C PRO A 67 8.54 -9.53 8.49
N ALA A 68 7.85 -10.04 9.51
CA ALA A 68 7.34 -9.27 10.65
C ALA A 68 6.31 -8.17 10.34
N HIS A 69 5.72 -8.17 9.13
CA HIS A 69 4.63 -7.29 8.75
C HIS A 69 3.36 -8.10 8.39
N PRO A 70 2.15 -7.54 8.58
CA PRO A 70 1.90 -6.20 9.08
C PRO A 70 2.08 -6.06 10.59
N LEU A 71 2.37 -4.83 11.05
CA LEU A 71 2.42 -4.52 12.47
C LEU A 71 1.00 -4.53 13.05
N ARG A 72 0.75 -5.46 13.98
CA ARG A 72 -0.56 -5.69 14.61
C ARG A 72 -0.66 -5.05 15.99
N VAL A 73 -0.29 -3.77 16.08
CA VAL A 73 -0.24 -3.02 17.36
C VAL A 73 -1.06 -1.74 17.31
N VAL A 74 -1.08 -1.08 16.16
CA VAL A 74 -1.82 0.17 15.90
C VAL A 74 -2.29 0.18 14.46
N THR A 75 -3.25 1.04 14.13
CA THR A 75 -3.64 1.26 12.73
C THR A 75 -2.43 1.75 11.93
N THR A 76 -2.09 1.03 10.88
CA THR A 76 -0.95 1.32 10.01
C THR A 76 -1.36 1.32 8.54
N CYS A 77 -0.63 2.11 7.76
CA CYS A 77 -0.77 2.19 6.32
C CYS A 77 0.36 1.40 5.66
N THR A 78 0.20 1.03 4.40
CA THR A 78 1.13 0.11 3.73
C THR A 78 1.96 0.82 2.68
N THR A 79 3.27 0.61 2.74
CA THR A 79 4.22 1.09 1.72
C THR A 79 4.71 -0.05 0.85
N LEU A 80 4.86 0.21 -0.45
CA LEU A 80 5.56 -0.67 -1.38
C LEU A 80 7.06 -0.35 -1.34
N SER A 81 7.88 -1.34 -1.06
CA SER A 81 9.32 -1.13 -1.03
C SER A 81 9.92 -1.04 -2.42
N VAL A 82 10.69 0.02 -2.64
CA VAL A 82 11.38 0.29 -3.91
C VAL A 82 12.50 -0.74 -4.20
N ARG A 83 13.04 -1.36 -3.15
CA ARG A 83 14.20 -2.27 -3.23
C ARG A 83 13.80 -3.70 -3.55
N ASP A 84 12.91 -4.26 -2.75
CA ASP A 84 12.54 -5.68 -2.77
C ASP A 84 11.08 -5.93 -3.19
N GLY A 85 10.30 -4.88 -3.44
CA GLY A 85 8.89 -5.01 -3.83
C GLY A 85 7.98 -5.50 -2.71
N LEU A 86 8.51 -5.71 -1.50
CA LEU A 86 7.77 -6.18 -0.33
C LEU A 86 7.02 -5.04 0.35
N TRP A 87 5.90 -5.39 0.97
CA TRP A 87 5.03 -4.44 1.66
C TRP A 87 5.45 -4.28 3.10
N ARG A 88 5.50 -3.04 3.56
CA ARG A 88 5.84 -2.69 4.95
C ARG A 88 4.80 -1.74 5.50
N SER A 89 4.25 -2.10 6.66
CA SER A 89 3.37 -1.24 7.43
C SER A 89 4.15 -0.11 8.09
N ARG A 90 3.60 1.10 8.04
CA ARG A 90 4.14 2.29 8.70
C ARG A 90 3.00 3.13 9.27
N PHE A 91 3.32 4.02 10.20
CA PHE A 91 2.36 4.99 10.71
C PHE A 91 1.84 5.88 9.58
N CYS A 92 0.52 5.99 9.45
CA CYS A 92 -0.16 6.64 8.32
C CYS A 92 0.18 8.13 8.15
N PHE A 93 0.62 8.81 9.20
CA PHE A 93 0.89 10.25 9.18
C PHE A 93 2.28 10.63 8.60
N GLN A 94 3.02 9.67 8.03
CA GLN A 94 4.30 9.97 7.38
C GLN A 94 4.11 10.53 5.96
N LEU A 95 4.78 11.64 5.68
CA LEU A 95 4.90 12.19 4.33
C LEU A 95 5.75 11.26 3.45
N ARG A 96 5.12 10.65 2.44
CA ARG A 96 5.75 9.77 1.46
C ARG A 96 5.06 9.94 0.10
N PRO A 97 5.75 9.62 -1.00
CA PRO A 97 5.09 9.47 -2.29
C PRO A 97 3.97 8.42 -2.20
N PHE A 98 3.04 8.45 -3.15
CA PHE A 98 1.90 7.55 -3.19
C PHE A 98 1.58 7.19 -4.63
N ILE A 99 0.96 6.02 -4.84
CA ILE A 99 0.57 5.55 -6.17
C ILE A 99 -0.95 5.60 -6.27
N CYS A 100 -1.48 6.32 -7.26
CA CYS A 100 -2.91 6.30 -7.60
C CYS A 100 -3.18 5.24 -8.69
N GLN A 101 -4.41 4.74 -8.72
CA GLN A 101 -4.98 3.95 -9.81
C GLN A 101 -6.39 4.45 -10.15
N TYR A 102 -6.83 4.19 -11.37
CA TYR A 102 -8.16 4.52 -11.91
C TYR A 102 -8.68 3.37 -12.77
#